data_AF-A0A9D8JHN8-F1
#
_entry.id   AF-A0A9D8JHN8-F1
#
_cell.length_a   1.000
_cell.length_b   1.000
_cell.length_c   1.000
_cell.angle_alpha   90.00
_cell.angle_beta   90.00
_cell.angle_gamma   90.00
#
_symmetry.space_group_name_H-M   'P 1'
#
loop_
_entity.id
_entity.type
_entity.pdbx_description
1 polymer ?
#
loop_
_entity_poly.entity_id
_entity_poly.type
_entity_poly.pdbx_seq_one_letter_code
_entity_poly.pdbx_strand_id
1 'polypeptide(L)' 'MRTTLDIDAELIEKVVKTTGANSKKKAIEIAMKEYLRLKRRKELSDLIGNYEQFTVTLKDLKKMRKDS' A
#
# COMPACT_ATOMS: atom_id res chain seq x y z
N MET A 1 1.45 22.12 10.11
CA MET A 1 2.24 23.05 9.27
C MET A 1 1.31 23.76 8.30
N ARG A 2 1.53 25.04 8.02
CA ARG A 2 0.86 25.77 6.94
C ARG A 2 1.83 25.87 5.78
N THR A 3 1.41 25.44 4.60
CA THR A 3 2.24 25.39 3.40
C THR A 3 1.39 25.88 2.23
N THR A 4 1.99 26.70 1.37
CA THR A 4 1.38 27.10 0.11
C THR A 4 1.85 26.14 -0.97
N LEU A 5 0.90 25.57 -1.71
CA LEU A 5 1.14 24.58 -2.75
C LEU A 5 0.35 25.01 -3.98
N ASP A 6 1.02 24.98 -5.13
CA ASP A 6 0.36 25.13 -6.43
C ASP A 6 -0.04 23.73 -6.93
N ILE A 7 -1.35 23.51 -7.06
CA ILE A 7 -1.95 22.22 -7.42
C ILE A 7 -3.15 22.49 -8.30
N ASP A 8 -3.32 21.66 -9.33
CA ASP A 8 -4.51 21.66 -10.19
C ASP A 8 -5.81 21.62 -9.36
N ALA A 9 -6.67 22.60 -9.60
CA ALA A 9 -7.95 22.74 -8.94
C ALA A 9 -8.91 21.58 -9.24
N GLU A 10 -8.91 21.06 -10.47
CA GLU A 10 -9.76 19.93 -10.85
C GLU A 10 -9.37 18.65 -10.12
N LEU A 11 -8.05 18.45 -9.94
CA LEU A 11 -7.54 17.30 -9.19
C LEU A 11 -8.01 17.35 -7.74
N ILE A 12 -7.88 18.51 -7.08
CA ILE A 12 -8.35 18.70 -5.71
C ILE A 12 -9.86 18.43 -5.61
N GLU A 13 -10.64 18.91 -6.58
CA GLU A 13 -12.08 18.72 -6.55
C GLU A 13 -12.47 17.25 -6.72
N LYS A 14 -11.80 16.51 -7.61
CA LYS A 14 -11.97 15.06 -7.74
C LYS A 14 -11.63 14.35 -6.42
N VAL A 15 -10.51 14.69 -5.79
CA VAL A 15 -10.11 14.09 -4.50
C VAL A 15 -11.13 14.40 -3.40
N VAL A 16 -11.64 15.62 -3.32
CA VAL A 16 -12.69 16.00 -2.36
C VAL A 16 -13.96 15.18 -2.59
N LYS A 17 -14.42 15.06 -3.84
CA LYS A 17 -15.60 14.25 -4.21
C LYS A 17 -15.41 12.78 -3.87
N THR A 18 -14.25 12.20 -4.19
CA THR A 18 -13.95 10.79 -3.91
C THR A 18 -13.81 10.51 -2.41
N THR A 19 -13.24 11.44 -1.64
CA THR A 19 -13.03 11.25 -0.19
C THR A 19 -14.25 11.64 0.66
N GLY A 20 -15.22 12.37 0.09
CA GLY A 20 -16.37 12.91 0.83
C GLY A 20 -15.99 13.91 1.93
N ALA A 21 -14.79 14.49 1.86
CA ALA A 21 -14.26 15.31 2.93
C ALA A 21 -14.82 16.74 2.90
N ASN A 22 -15.19 17.26 4.08
CA ASN A 22 -15.74 18.62 4.24
C ASN A 22 -14.73 19.76 3.95
N SER A 23 -13.46 19.45 3.68
CA SER A 23 -12.45 20.47 3.35
C SER A 23 -11.36 19.93 2.45
N LYS A 24 -10.81 20.81 1.59
CA LYS A 24 -9.67 20.50 0.70
C LYS A 24 -8.47 19.95 1.48
N LYS A 25 -8.17 20.56 2.64
CA LYS A 25 -7.08 20.09 3.52
C LYS A 25 -7.30 18.64 3.98
N LYS A 26 -8.51 18.31 4.44
CA LYS A 26 -8.82 16.96 4.92
C LYS A 26 -8.80 15.94 3.79
N ALA A 27 -9.28 16.31 2.60
CA ALA A 27 -9.21 15.48 1.40
C ALA A 27 -7.75 15.14 1.03
N ILE A 28 -6.87 16.14 1.02
CA ILE A 28 -5.42 15.95 0.76
C ILE A 28 -4.80 15.03 1.83
N GLU A 29 -5.11 15.24 3.10
CA GLU A 29 -4.56 14.42 4.18
C GLU A 29 -4.98 12.94 4.06
N ILE A 30 -6.24 12.68 3.71
CA ILE A 30 -6.74 11.31 3.45
C ILE A 30 -6.01 10.71 2.26
N ALA A 31 -5.91 11.44 1.15
CA ALA A 31 -5.23 10.96 -0.06
C ALA A 31 -3.76 10.62 0.19
N MET A 32 -3.04 11.45 0.94
CA MET A 32 -1.63 11.19 1.30
C MET A 32 -1.48 9.95 2.18
N LYS A 33 -2.36 9.77 3.17
CA LYS A 33 -2.34 8.57 4.04
C LYS A 33 -2.61 7.30 3.24
N GLU A 34 -3.57 7.33 2.33
CA GLU A 34 -3.86 6.17 1.48
C GLU A 34 -2.76 5.88 0.47
N TYR A 35 -2.10 6.91 -0.08
CA TYR A 35 -0.93 6.73 -0.92
C TYR A 35 0.21 6.01 -0.19
N LEU A 36 0.52 6.42 1.05
CA LEU A 36 1.54 5.76 1.86
C LEU A 36 1.15 4.31 2.20
N ARG A 37 -0.13 4.04 2.48
CA ARG A 37 -0.63 2.68 2.69
C ARG A 37 -0.46 1.80 1.46
N LEU A 38 -0.74 2.33 0.27
CA LEU A 38 -0.55 1.63 -0.99
C LEU A 38 0.93 1.29 -1.22
N LYS A 39 1.84 2.24 -0.97
CA LYS A 39 3.29 2.00 -1.06
C LYS A 39 3.74 0.92 -0.10
N ARG A 40 3.31 0.97 1.17
CA ARG A 40 3.66 -0.05 2.16
C ARG A 40 3.12 -1.43 1.79
N ARG A 41 1.90 -1.53 1.25
CA ARG A 41 1.36 -2.80 0.73
C ARG A 41 2.20 -3.34 -0.42
N LYS A 42 2.66 -2.47 -1.32
CA LYS A 42 3.54 -2.87 -2.43
C LYS A 42 4.89 -3.38 -1.90
N GLU A 43 5.54 -2.63 -1.00
CA GLU A 43 6.79 -3.04 -0.37
C GLU A 43 6.66 -4.40 0.33
N LEU A 44 5.58 -4.61 1.07
CA LEU A 44 5.29 -5.89 1.72
C LEU A 44 5.06 -7.02 0.69
N SER A 45 4.38 -6.74 -0.41
CA SER A 45 4.21 -7.70 -1.51
C SER A 45 5.55 -8.05 -2.17
N ASP A 46 6.44 -7.08 -2.33
CA ASP A 46 7.78 -7.29 -2.90
C ASP A 46 8.69 -8.06 -1.90
N LEU A 47 8.49 -7.87 -0.60
CA LEU A 47 9.19 -8.58 0.50
C LEU A 47 8.73 -10.03 0.68
N ILE A 48 7.52 -10.38 0.23
CA ILE A 48 6.96 -11.74 0.34
C ILE A 48 7.79 -12.78 -0.46
N GLY A 49 8.78 -12.34 -1.23
CA GLY A 49 9.88 -13.17 -1.71
C GLY A 49 9.58 -13.84 -3.04
N ASN A 50 10.62 -14.01 -3.86
CA ASN A 50 10.55 -14.68 -5.14
C ASN A 50 10.25 -16.18 -4.94
N TYR A 51 8.97 -16.54 -4.80
CA TYR A 51 8.52 -17.94 -4.72
C TYR A 51 8.71 -18.72 -6.03
N GLU A 52 9.23 -18.12 -7.09
CA GLU A 52 9.56 -18.84 -8.34
C GLU A 52 10.50 -20.03 -8.11
N GLN A 53 11.28 -20.04 -7.03
CA GLN A 53 12.18 -21.14 -6.67
C GLN A 53 11.70 -21.97 -5.45
N PHE A 54 10.55 -21.65 -4.84
CA PHE A 54 10.05 -22.39 -3.68
C PHE A 54 9.27 -23.63 -4.13
N THR A 55 9.95 -24.56 -4.80
CA THR A 55 9.39 -25.86 -5.22
C THR A 55 9.56 -26.90 -4.12
N VAL A 56 9.13 -26.60 -2.90
CA VAL A 56 9.16 -27.58 -1.81
C VAL A 56 7.92 -28.46 -1.93
N THR A 57 8.12 -29.76 -2.15
CA THR A 57 7.01 -30.71 -2.31
C THR A 57 6.53 -31.21 -0.95
N LEU A 58 5.29 -31.70 -0.85
CA LEU A 58 4.74 -32.32 0.37
C LEU A 58 5.64 -33.43 0.96
N LYS A 59 6.42 -34.10 0.10
CA LYS A 59 7.38 -35.14 0.51
C LYS A 59 8.58 -34.55 1.27
N ASP A 60 9.03 -33.37 0.88
CA ASP A 60 10.16 -32.66 1.49
C ASP A 60 9.77 -32.09 2.85
N LEU A 61 8.57 -31.51 2.96
CA LEU A 61 8.00 -31.05 4.23
C LEU A 61 7.83 -32.19 5.25
N LYS A 62 7.43 -33.39 4.79
CA LYS A 62 7.32 -34.58 5.66
C LYS A 62 8.66 -35.07 6.18
N LYS A 63 9.76 -34.88 5.43
CA LYS A 63 11.11 -35.21 5.91
C LYS A 63 11.57 -34.22 6.98
N MET A 64 11.42 -32.93 6.73
CA MET A 64 11.82 -31.88 7.70
C MET A 64 11.11 -32.02 9.06
N ARG A 65 9.86 -32.52 9.06
CA ARG A 65 9.09 -32.78 10.29
C ARG A 65 9.53 -34.05 11.05
N LYS A 66 10.21 -34.99 10.40
CA LYS A 66 10.68 -36.22 11.04
C LYS A 66 12.06 -36.07 11.70
N ASP A 67 12.79 -35.02 11.34
CA ASP A 67 14.10 -34.68 11.91
C ASP A 67 14.01 -33.70 13.10
N SER A 68 12.80 -33.44 13.62
CA SER A 68 12.50 -32.67 14.84
C SER A 68 11.75 -33.54 15.85
#